data_AF-A0AB34J4M6-F1
#
_entry.id   AF-A0AB34J4M6-F1
#
_cell.length_a   1.000
_cell.length_b   1.000
_cell.length_c   1.000
_cell.angle_alpha   90.00
_cell.angle_beta   90.00
_cell.angle_gamma   90.00
#
_symmetry.space_group_name_H-M   'P 1'
#
loop_
_entity.id
_entity.type
_entity.pdbx_description
1 polymer ?
#
loop_
_entity_poly.entity_id
_entity_poly.type
_entity_poly.pdbx_seq_one_letter_code
_entity_poly.pdbx_strand_id
1 'polypeptide(L)'
;MLAAFALLALAFSPPTLHVPASQHRARCIGMKAVNINGNFPVTEALAEYANQKLSKPIQKFSSMLNGVPELHLKVESRANDVDRKGKESHVAEVTAFCVDKHVITAKSESDDMYAALDELTDTLTRSLRKYKEKKVDIKETRKRSAKDELATVVLEDEE
;
A
#
# COMPACT_ATOMS: atom_id res chain seq x y z
N MET A 1 -31.13 43.33 -49.46
CA MET A 1 -31.27 42.72 -48.13
C MET A 1 -30.25 41.58 -48.01
N LEU A 2 -29.08 41.86 -47.44
CA LEU A 2 -28.03 40.87 -47.17
C LEU A 2 -27.87 40.78 -45.65
N ALA A 3 -28.38 39.71 -45.05
CA ALA A 3 -28.18 39.42 -43.64
C ALA A 3 -26.94 38.51 -43.50
N ALA A 4 -25.89 39.06 -42.90
CA ALA A 4 -24.63 38.39 -42.64
C ALA A 4 -24.79 37.36 -41.51
N PHE A 5 -24.38 36.13 -41.81
CA PHE A 5 -24.10 35.06 -40.86
C PHE A 5 -22.95 35.49 -39.93
N ALA A 6 -23.18 35.49 -38.61
CA ALA A 6 -22.13 35.59 -37.61
C ALA A 6 -22.35 34.51 -36.54
N LEU A 7 -21.85 33.31 -36.83
CA LEU A 7 -21.70 32.22 -35.85
C LEU A 7 -20.57 32.60 -34.88
N LEU A 8 -20.94 33.13 -33.72
CA LEU A 8 -20.01 33.37 -32.61
C LEU A 8 -19.81 32.07 -31.83
N ALA A 9 -18.85 31.25 -32.26
CA ALA A 9 -18.37 30.11 -31.49
C ALA A 9 -17.53 30.64 -30.32
N LEU A 10 -18.14 30.75 -29.13
CA LEU A 10 -17.42 30.96 -27.89
C LEU A 10 -16.57 29.71 -27.60
N ALA A 11 -15.27 29.82 -27.85
CA ALA A 11 -14.29 28.83 -27.46
C ALA A 11 -14.16 28.80 -25.93
N PHE A 12 -15.05 28.04 -25.27
CA PHE A 12 -14.86 27.65 -23.88
C PHE A 12 -13.77 26.57 -23.84
N SER A 13 -12.52 27.03 -23.80
CA SER A 13 -11.36 26.17 -23.57
C SER A 13 -11.51 25.56 -22.17
N PRO A 14 -11.65 24.22 -22.03
CA PRO A 14 -11.67 23.62 -20.72
C PRO A 14 -10.28 23.79 -20.09
N PRO A 15 -10.18 24.21 -18.81
CA PRO A 15 -8.90 24.24 -18.13
C PRO A 15 -8.36 22.81 -18.12
N THR A 16 -7.23 22.58 -18.79
CA THR A 16 -6.47 21.34 -18.65
C THR A 16 -6.04 21.24 -17.20
N LEU A 17 -6.80 20.47 -16.41
CA LEU A 17 -6.38 19.99 -15.10
C LEU A 17 -5.10 19.19 -15.33
N HIS A 18 -3.98 19.89 -15.18
CA HIS A 18 -2.68 19.29 -15.05
C HIS A 18 -2.70 18.46 -13.77
N VAL A 19 -3.04 17.17 -13.91
CA VAL A 19 -2.78 16.17 -12.88
C VAL A 19 -1.27 15.98 -12.91
N PRO A 20 -0.52 16.42 -11.89
CA PRO A 20 0.92 16.21 -11.89
C PRO A 20 1.15 14.70 -11.95
N ALA A 21 1.88 14.32 -12.99
CA ALA A 21 2.36 12.97 -13.18
C ALA A 21 2.98 12.50 -11.86
N SER A 22 2.41 11.40 -11.34
CA SER A 22 3.15 10.34 -10.69
C SER A 22 4.39 10.84 -9.95
N GLN A 23 4.21 11.17 -8.66
CA GLN A 23 5.30 11.42 -7.73
C GLN A 23 6.11 10.13 -7.46
N HIS A 24 6.60 9.47 -8.49
CA HIS A 24 7.72 8.54 -8.40
C HIS A 24 9.01 9.38 -8.39
N ARG A 25 9.14 10.24 -7.38
CA ARG A 25 10.46 10.69 -6.98
C ARG A 25 10.99 9.62 -6.05
N ALA A 26 11.98 8.89 -6.53
CA ALA A 26 12.89 8.12 -5.71
C ALA A 26 13.43 9.04 -4.62
N ARG A 27 12.78 9.02 -3.45
CA ARG A 27 13.36 9.54 -2.23
C ARG A 27 14.31 8.47 -1.74
N CYS A 28 15.60 8.78 -1.78
CA CYS A 28 16.57 8.18 -0.88
C CYS A 28 15.93 8.08 0.51
N ILE A 29 15.75 6.85 1.00
CA ILE A 29 15.11 6.56 2.29
C ILE A 29 16.09 7.03 3.37
N GLY A 30 16.05 8.32 3.69
CA GLY A 30 16.78 8.89 4.81
C GLY A 30 16.15 8.39 6.11
N MET A 31 16.85 7.46 6.79
CA MET A 31 16.77 7.05 8.20
C MET A 31 15.41 6.68 8.84
N LYS A 32 14.28 7.02 8.24
CA LYS A 32 12.93 6.80 8.76
C LYS A 32 12.24 5.72 7.94
N ALA A 33 12.00 4.58 8.57
CA ALA A 33 11.37 3.44 7.92
C ALA A 33 9.85 3.63 7.79
N VAL A 34 9.22 4.31 8.74
CA VAL A 34 7.76 4.48 8.82
C VAL A 34 7.33 5.87 9.29
N ASN A 35 6.19 6.34 8.81
CA ASN A 35 5.52 7.54 9.30
C ASN A 35 4.55 7.16 10.43
N ILE A 36 4.91 7.52 11.67
CA ILE A 36 4.13 7.17 12.86
C ILE A 36 3.09 8.26 13.12
N ASN A 37 1.85 7.84 13.30
CA ASN A 37 0.72 8.66 13.70
C ASN A 37 -0.01 7.94 14.83
N GLY A 38 -0.44 8.63 15.88
CA GLY A 38 -1.12 7.95 16.98
C GLY A 38 -2.00 8.87 17.81
N ASN A 39 -2.92 8.25 18.56
CA ASN A 39 -3.83 8.96 19.44
C ASN A 39 -3.23 9.29 20.82
N PHE A 40 -1.95 8.97 21.04
CA PHE A 40 -1.25 9.16 22.30
C PHE A 40 0.15 9.75 22.03
N PRO A 41 0.80 10.38 23.04
CA PRO A 41 2.14 10.89 22.87
C PRO A 41 3.13 9.76 22.61
N VAL A 42 3.59 9.66 21.36
CA VAL A 42 4.60 8.68 20.95
C VAL A 42 5.95 9.13 21.51
N THR A 43 6.55 8.31 22.37
CA THR A 43 7.89 8.54 22.89
C THR A 43 8.95 8.22 21.84
N GLU A 44 10.14 8.82 21.96
CA GLU A 44 11.26 8.59 21.04
C GLU A 44 11.68 7.12 21.00
N ALA A 45 11.80 6.48 22.16
CA ALA A 45 12.13 5.05 22.28
C ALA A 45 11.14 4.15 21.54
N LEU A 46 9.84 4.48 21.58
CA LEU A 46 8.82 3.70 20.87
C LEU A 46 8.94 3.90 19.35
N ALA A 47 9.24 5.11 18.91
CA ALA A 47 9.47 5.41 17.51
C ALA A 47 10.71 4.69 16.96
N GLU A 48 11.81 4.67 17.73
CA GLU A 48 13.01 3.92 17.40
C GLU A 48 12.72 2.42 17.30
N TYR A 49 11.99 1.86 18.28
CA TYR A 49 11.62 0.44 18.27
C TYR A 49 10.80 0.06 17.03
N ALA A 50 9.77 0.86 16.72
CA ALA A 50 8.95 0.66 15.52
C ALA A 50 9.78 0.73 14.23
N ASN A 51 10.67 1.73 14.13
CA ASN A 51 11.57 1.84 12.98
C ASN A 51 12.52 0.64 12.87
N GLN A 52 13.08 0.17 13.98
CA GLN A 52 13.99 -0.98 13.99
C GLN A 52 13.28 -2.25 13.53
N LYS A 53 12.08 -2.53 14.05
CA LYS A 53 11.32 -3.75 13.72
C LYS A 53 10.81 -3.75 12.29
N LEU A 54 10.28 -2.62 11.83
CA LEU A 54 9.72 -2.50 10.48
C LEU A 54 10.78 -2.27 9.39
N SER A 55 12.01 -1.88 9.75
CA SER A 55 13.10 -1.68 8.78
C SER A 55 13.37 -2.91 7.90
N LYS A 56 13.45 -4.10 8.51
CA LYS A 56 13.77 -5.35 7.81
C LYS A 56 12.74 -5.71 6.72
N PRO A 57 11.43 -5.81 7.01
CA PRO A 57 10.46 -6.12 5.97
C PRO A 57 10.36 -5.03 4.91
N ILE A 58 10.43 -3.75 5.29
CA ILE A 58 10.33 -2.63 4.34
C ILE A 58 11.50 -2.65 3.36
N GLN A 59 12.73 -2.85 3.84
CA GLN A 59 13.90 -2.97 2.98
C GLN A 59 13.79 -4.17 2.03
N LYS A 60 13.38 -5.33 2.53
CA LYS A 60 13.20 -6.56 1.74
C LYS A 60 12.20 -6.40 0.59
N PHE A 61 11.16 -5.59 0.79
CA PHE A 61 10.08 -5.39 -0.19
C PHE A 61 10.07 -3.99 -0.82
N SER A 62 11.15 -3.23 -0.64
CA SER A 62 11.31 -1.84 -1.11
C SER A 62 11.00 -1.63 -2.59
N SER A 63 11.32 -2.61 -3.45
CA SER A 63 11.05 -2.54 -4.89
C SER A 63 9.58 -2.52 -5.28
N MET A 64 8.68 -2.93 -4.38
CA MET A 64 7.23 -2.97 -4.63
C MET A 64 6.49 -1.80 -3.96
N LEU A 65 7.14 -1.13 -3.01
CA LEU A 65 6.56 -0.07 -2.21
C LEU A 65 6.76 1.29 -2.89
N ASN A 66 5.74 2.14 -2.80
CA ASN A 66 5.74 3.49 -3.29
C ASN A 66 5.72 4.46 -2.11
N GLY A 67 6.92 4.81 -1.62
CA GLY A 67 7.10 5.71 -0.50
C GLY A 67 7.22 5.02 0.86
N VAL A 68 7.10 5.83 1.91
CA VAL A 68 7.24 5.41 3.31
C VAL A 68 5.88 4.93 3.83
N PRO A 69 5.77 3.72 4.40
CA PRO A 69 4.51 3.23 4.98
C PRO A 69 4.04 4.10 6.16
N GLU A 70 2.72 4.18 6.33
CA GLU A 70 2.08 4.90 7.43
C GLU A 70 1.73 3.91 8.54
N LEU A 71 2.16 4.20 9.77
CA LEU A 71 1.91 3.43 10.98
C LEU A 71 0.95 4.22 11.87
N HIS A 72 -0.21 3.66 12.14
CA HIS A 72 -1.22 4.18 13.04
C HIS A 72 -1.20 3.39 14.35
N LEU A 73 -0.89 4.08 15.45
CA LEU A 73 -0.90 3.49 16.80
C LEU A 73 -2.10 4.03 17.59
N LYS A 74 -2.94 3.12 18.06
CA LYS A 74 -4.14 3.44 18.84
C LYS A 74 -4.13 2.66 20.14
N VAL A 75 -4.56 3.32 21.20
CA VAL A 75 -4.81 2.68 22.50
C VAL A 75 -6.29 2.88 22.79
N GLU A 76 -7.01 1.78 22.89
CA GLU A 76 -8.46 1.76 23.10
C GLU A 76 -8.77 1.01 24.39
N SER A 77 -9.52 1.64 25.30
CA SER A 77 -9.96 0.99 26.53
C SER A 77 -11.22 0.16 26.25
N ARG A 78 -11.13 -1.16 26.42
CA ARG A 78 -12.29 -2.06 26.27
C ARG A 78 -13.01 -2.22 27.61
N ALA A 79 -13.85 -1.25 27.91
CA ALA A 79 -14.68 -1.25 29.11
C ALA A 79 -15.91 -2.17 29.01
N ASN A 80 -16.33 -2.55 27.80
CA ASN A 80 -17.63 -3.20 27.54
C ASN A 80 -17.58 -4.70 27.23
N ASP A 81 -16.38 -5.31 27.14
CA ASP A 81 -16.27 -6.76 26.86
C ASP A 81 -16.35 -7.58 28.16
N VAL A 82 -17.25 -8.57 28.19
CA VAL A 82 -17.56 -9.38 29.37
C VAL A 82 -16.35 -10.20 29.86
N ASP A 83 -15.46 -10.62 28.94
CA ASP A 83 -14.27 -11.43 29.24
C ASP A 83 -12.96 -10.62 29.44
N ARG A 84 -12.93 -9.35 29.03
CA ARG A 84 -11.72 -8.48 29.06
C ARG A 84 -11.98 -7.13 29.72
N LYS A 85 -12.97 -7.10 30.61
CA LYS A 85 -13.46 -5.88 31.25
C LYS A 85 -12.33 -5.11 31.93
N GLY A 86 -11.99 -3.95 31.36
CA GLY A 86 -11.00 -3.03 31.94
C GLY A 86 -9.56 -3.21 31.46
N LYS A 87 -9.29 -4.08 30.47
CA LYS A 87 -7.97 -4.13 29.82
C LYS A 87 -7.85 -3.08 28.70
N GLU A 88 -6.68 -2.47 28.61
CA GLU A 88 -6.30 -1.64 27.47
C GLU A 88 -5.97 -2.54 26.29
N SER A 89 -6.50 -2.20 25.12
CA SER A 89 -6.16 -2.85 23.85
C SER A 89 -5.24 -1.93 23.05
N HIS A 90 -4.06 -2.43 22.72
CA HIS A 90 -3.09 -1.69 21.91
C HIS A 90 -3.20 -2.20 20.47
N VAL A 91 -3.62 -1.29 19.59
CA VAL A 91 -3.86 -1.59 18.18
C VAL A 91 -2.78 -0.89 17.37
N ALA A 92 -2.06 -1.66 16.55
CA ALA A 92 -1.11 -1.15 15.58
C ALA A 92 -1.57 -1.50 14.17
N GLU A 93 -1.62 -0.49 13.30
CA GLU A 93 -2.08 -0.62 11.92
C GLU A 93 -1.06 0.01 10.98
N VAL A 94 -0.61 -0.73 9.97
CA VAL A 94 0.29 -0.22 8.93
C VAL A 94 -0.40 -0.23 7.58
N THR A 95 -0.31 0.90 6.89
CA THR A 95 -0.74 1.09 5.51
C THR A 95 0.48 1.28 4.63
N ALA A 96 0.72 0.32 3.74
CA ALA A 96 1.78 0.36 2.76
C ALA A 96 1.19 0.59 1.36
N PHE A 97 1.69 1.61 0.68
CA PHE A 97 1.30 1.93 -0.69
C PHE A 97 2.23 1.22 -1.68
N CYS A 98 1.67 0.54 -2.67
CA CYS A 98 2.44 -0.12 -3.73
C CYS A 98 2.59 0.77 -4.97
N VAL A 99 3.61 0.49 -5.79
CA VAL A 99 3.84 1.16 -7.09
C VAL A 99 2.63 1.00 -8.02
N ASP A 100 1.94 -0.13 -7.93
CA ASP A 100 0.75 -0.44 -8.72
C ASP A 100 -0.54 0.22 -8.19
N LYS A 101 -0.44 1.24 -7.33
CA LYS A 101 -1.57 1.92 -6.66
C LYS A 101 -2.42 1.01 -5.75
N HIS A 102 -1.95 -0.20 -5.48
CA HIS A 102 -2.57 -1.10 -4.51
C HIS A 102 -2.21 -0.66 -3.09
N VAL A 103 -3.16 -0.76 -2.16
CA VAL A 103 -2.95 -0.44 -0.74
C VAL A 103 -2.94 -1.74 0.04
N ILE A 104 -1.88 -1.99 0.80
CA ILE A 104 -1.76 -3.15 1.68
C ILE A 104 -1.90 -2.65 3.11
N THR A 105 -2.94 -3.12 3.80
CA THR A 105 -3.16 -2.86 5.21
C THR A 105 -2.82 -4.10 6.03
N ALA A 106 -2.14 -3.89 7.14
CA ALA A 106 -1.85 -4.90 8.15
C ALA A 106 -2.25 -4.36 9.52
N LYS A 107 -2.95 -5.16 10.31
CA LYS A 107 -3.44 -4.79 11.63
C LYS A 107 -3.05 -5.87 12.64
N SER A 108 -2.60 -5.45 13.81
CA SER A 108 -2.40 -6.30 14.98
C SER A 108 -3.06 -5.65 16.20
N GLU A 109 -3.37 -6.49 17.19
CA GLU A 109 -3.96 -6.06 18.46
C GLU A 109 -3.42 -6.96 19.57
N SER A 110 -2.88 -6.34 20.61
CA SER A 110 -2.29 -7.07 21.74
C SER A 110 -2.54 -6.32 23.06
N ASP A 111 -2.21 -7.00 24.18
CA ASP A 111 -2.29 -6.45 25.54
C ASP A 111 -1.16 -5.43 25.83
N ASP A 112 -0.11 -5.35 25.01
CA ASP A 112 1.00 -4.39 25.12
C ASP A 112 1.36 -3.83 23.73
N MET A 113 1.72 -2.56 23.65
CA MET A 113 2.13 -1.89 22.40
C MET A 113 3.38 -2.51 21.77
N TYR A 114 4.37 -2.91 22.58
CA TYR A 114 5.58 -3.54 22.04
C TYR A 114 5.28 -4.91 21.42
N ALA A 115 4.42 -5.69 22.05
CA ALA A 115 3.93 -6.96 21.52
C ALA A 115 3.13 -6.73 20.22
N ALA A 116 2.26 -5.72 20.20
CA ALA A 116 1.50 -5.37 19.00
C ALA A 116 2.40 -5.03 17.82
N LEU A 117 3.52 -4.32 18.03
CA LEU A 117 4.50 -4.00 16.99
C LEU A 117 5.23 -5.24 16.45
N ASP A 118 5.53 -6.21 17.31
CA ASP A 118 6.16 -7.46 16.90
C ASP A 118 5.21 -8.30 16.04
N GLU A 119 3.97 -8.48 16.50
CA GLU A 119 2.92 -9.16 15.74
C GLU A 119 2.60 -8.44 14.41
N LEU A 120 2.65 -7.11 14.41
CA LEU A 120 2.46 -6.28 13.22
C LEU A 120 3.55 -6.55 12.19
N THR A 121 4.79 -6.71 12.63
CA THR A 121 5.93 -6.96 11.76
C THR A 121 5.76 -8.28 10.99
N ASP A 122 5.31 -9.32 11.68
CA ASP A 122 5.03 -10.63 11.07
C ASP A 122 3.83 -10.56 10.13
N THR A 123 2.76 -9.91 10.56
CA THR A 123 1.54 -9.74 9.75
C THR A 123 1.81 -8.96 8.47
N LEU A 124 2.56 -7.85 8.56
CA LEU A 124 2.96 -7.04 7.42
C LEU A 124 3.85 -7.85 6.45
N THR A 125 4.83 -8.59 6.98
CA THR A 125 5.71 -9.44 6.17
C THR A 125 4.90 -10.48 5.39
N ARG A 126 3.91 -11.09 6.03
CA ARG A 126 3.02 -12.07 5.41
C ARG A 126 2.15 -11.44 4.32
N SER A 127 1.56 -10.28 4.58
CA SER A 127 0.75 -9.54 3.61
C SER A 127 1.56 -9.13 2.37
N LEU A 128 2.78 -8.60 2.56
CA LEU A 128 3.69 -8.22 1.47
C LEU A 128 4.13 -9.45 0.65
N ARG A 129 4.44 -10.56 1.32
CA ARG A 129 4.78 -11.82 0.65
C ARG A 129 3.62 -12.33 -0.20
N LYS A 130 2.41 -12.40 0.37
CA LYS A 130 1.19 -12.84 -0.34
C LYS A 130 0.89 -11.98 -1.56
N TYR A 131 1.10 -10.67 -1.45
CA TYR A 131 0.94 -9.75 -2.58
C TYR A 131 1.96 -10.02 -3.69
N LYS A 132 3.24 -10.20 -3.32
CA LYS A 132 4.31 -10.51 -4.27
C LYS A 132 4.07 -11.82 -5.01
N GLU A 133 3.73 -12.88 -4.29
CA GLU A 133 3.46 -14.21 -4.87
C GLU A 133 2.31 -14.14 -5.88
N LYS A 134 1.18 -13.52 -5.52
CA LYS A 134 0.06 -13.30 -6.44
C LYS A 134 0.46 -12.58 -7.73
N LYS A 135 1.34 -11.57 -7.66
CA LYS A 135 1.82 -10.83 -8.82
C LYS A 135 2.70 -11.69 -9.74
N VAL A 136 3.53 -12.55 -9.15
CA VAL A 136 4.36 -13.50 -9.91
C VAL A 136 3.48 -14.55 -10.58
N ASP A 137 2.53 -15.14 -9.85
CA ASP A 137 1.63 -16.18 -10.37
C ASP A 137 0.83 -15.69 -11.58
N ILE A 138 0.25 -14.48 -11.51
CA ILE A 138 -0.49 -13.87 -12.63
C ILE A 138 0.41 -13.67 -13.86
N LYS A 139 1.69 -13.35 -13.66
CA LYS A 139 2.63 -13.17 -14.77
C LYS A 139 2.98 -14.52 -15.41
N GLU A 140 3.10 -15.58 -14.63
CA GLU A 140 3.38 -16.93 -15.15
C GLU A 140 2.18 -17.53 -15.88
N THR A 141 0.97 -17.42 -15.33
CA THR A 141 -0.24 -17.96 -15.98
C THR A 141 -0.48 -17.33 -17.35
N ARG A 142 -0.33 -16.00 -17.46
CA ARG A 142 -0.43 -15.28 -18.73
C ARG A 142 0.62 -15.71 -19.76
N LYS A 143 1.83 -16.06 -19.32
CA LYS A 143 2.88 -16.55 -20.22
C LYS A 143 2.59 -17.96 -20.72
N ARG A 144 2.05 -18.83 -19.87
CA ARG A 144 1.70 -20.20 -20.24
C ARG A 144 0.54 -20.22 -21.22
N SER A 145 -0.53 -19.47 -20.95
CA SER A 145 -1.67 -19.37 -21.88
C SER A 145 -1.26 -18.83 -23.24
N ALA A 146 -0.40 -17.80 -23.30
CA ALA A 146 0.11 -17.28 -24.56
C ALA A 146 1.01 -18.27 -25.33
N LYS A 147 1.70 -19.17 -24.63
CA LYS A 147 2.51 -20.22 -25.26
C LYS A 147 1.64 -21.34 -25.79
N ASP A 148 0.61 -21.74 -25.04
CA ASP A 148 -0.32 -22.79 -25.47
C ASP A 148 -1.16 -22.34 -26.66
N GLU A 149 -1.64 -21.09 -26.68
CA GLU A 149 -2.35 -20.50 -27.83
C GLU A 149 -1.48 -20.43 -29.10
N LEU A 150 -0.19 -20.11 -28.95
CA LEU A 150 0.74 -20.12 -30.08
C LEU A 150 1.01 -21.57 -30.57
N ALA A 151 1.02 -22.54 -29.67
CA ALA A 151 1.22 -23.95 -30.02
C ALA A 151 0.00 -24.55 -30.73
N THR A 152 -1.22 -24.10 -30.43
CA THR A 152 -2.42 -24.57 -31.15
C THR A 152 -2.48 -24.02 -32.58
N VAL A 153 -2.13 -22.75 -32.80
CA VAL A 153 -2.15 -22.15 -34.15
C VAL A 153 -1.12 -22.80 -35.08
N VAL A 154 0.05 -23.20 -34.57
CA VAL A 154 1.11 -23.84 -35.38
C VAL A 154 0.74 -25.26 -35.84
N LEU A 155 -0.22 -25.92 -35.18
CA LEU A 155 -0.67 -27.26 -35.55
C LEU A 155 -1.82 -27.27 -36.56
N GLU A 156 -2.42 -26.11 -36.84
CA GLU A 156 -3.53 -25.97 -37.79
C GLU A 156 -3.08 -25.63 -39.23
N ASP A 157 -1.79 -25.30 -39.43
CA ASP A 157 -1.22 -24.93 -40.75
C ASP A 157 -0.56 -26.12 -41.50
N GLU A 158 -0.54 -27.34 -40.93
CA GLU A 158 0.09 -28.54 -41.50
C GLU A 158 -0.90 -29.60 -42.06
N GLU A 159 -2.21 -29.30 -42.16
CA GLU A 159 -3.20 -30.14 -42.87
C GLU A 159 -3.86 -29.44 -44.07
#